data_AF-A0A0B3Z4Y9-F1
#
_entry.id   AF-A0A0B3Z4Y9-F1
#
_cell.length_a   1.000
_cell.length_b   1.000
_cell.length_c   1.000
_cell.angle_alpha   90.00
_cell.angle_beta   90.00
_cell.angle_gamma   90.00
#
_symmetry.space_group_name_H-M   'P 1'
#
loop_
_entity.id
_entity.type
_entity.pdbx_description
1 polymer ?
#
loop_
_entity_poly.entity_id
_entity_poly.type
_entity_poly.pdbx_seq_one_letter_code
_entity_poly.pdbx_strand_id
1 'polypeptide(L)'
;MAGKIPRDFIDDLLSRTDVVEVVDSRVKLKKAGKNYQACCPFHNEKSPSFTVSQDKQFYHCFGCGAHGNAISFIMEFDRLEFVEAIEELARYHGLEVPREKGSRPAMSEEKKQQQQDDYAVMEQVARFFQHQLRQNGNSKKAIDYLKNRGLSGDIVKLWEIGYAPDSWDALLNTFGKDPQRVKQLVDLKLVNKNDQGRTYDFFRDRIMFPIRDKRGRVVGFGGRVLDDGGPKYLNSPETRIFHKGSELFGFYSARQKNRSLDTVVIVEGYMDVVALSQFDINIATAALGTATTPEHIQMLVRATSHIVCCYDGDRAGREAAWRALENALPALKDGVRISFLFLPDGEDPDTMVRQVGKDAFMEMLNDAMPLSRFFFENLLKTHNVGTPEGKIALKKAAMPLIESTLGDDQKQMLLEELAKHTGEFDRFKLQQDITKANQGSKQAYSPNRNQVNKPKLSPLRMLIRLLLDKPELATLCEDVQIDIFAGSNAAGMDLLRDVHRYCVSHPQAKTAQLVENFRDHPHSSTIAKLLLQEHLVKDEDAERVYNDSFARLLDGHFDSRIETLISRSRVQPLTQAEKQELNLLMRERQKS
;
A
#
# COMPACT_ATOMS: atom_id res chain seq x y z
N MET A 1 3.82 -13.30 5.24
CA MET A 1 3.22 -12.59 6.39
C MET A 1 4.10 -12.78 7.61
N ALA A 2 4.49 -11.69 8.27
CA ALA A 2 5.31 -11.71 9.49
C ALA A 2 4.56 -12.39 10.63
N GLY A 3 5.27 -13.10 11.52
CA GLY A 3 4.67 -13.75 12.70
C GLY A 3 3.86 -12.73 13.49
N LYS A 4 2.64 -13.11 13.88
CA LYS A 4 1.73 -12.21 14.59
C LYS A 4 2.37 -11.84 15.93
N ILE A 5 2.61 -10.54 16.11
CA ILE A 5 2.83 -9.98 17.44
C ILE A 5 1.50 -10.17 18.18
N PRO A 6 1.50 -10.72 19.41
CA PRO A 6 0.26 -10.91 20.16
C PRO A 6 -0.52 -9.61 20.22
N ARG A 7 -1.82 -9.67 19.92
CA ARG A 7 -2.68 -8.49 19.96
C ARG A 7 -2.67 -7.84 21.34
N ASP A 8 -2.71 -8.66 22.39
CA ASP A 8 -2.61 -8.19 23.78
C ASP A 8 -1.36 -7.36 24.05
N PHE A 9 -0.23 -7.67 23.40
CA PHE A 9 0.98 -6.86 23.53
C PHE A 9 0.87 -5.53 22.79
N ILE A 10 0.30 -5.53 21.59
CA ILE A 10 0.06 -4.29 20.83
C ILE A 10 -0.90 -3.38 21.62
N ASP A 11 -1.94 -3.97 22.20
CA ASP A 11 -2.92 -3.30 23.02
C ASP A 11 -2.32 -2.75 24.32
N ASP A 12 -1.45 -3.51 24.99
CA ASP A 12 -0.68 -3.04 26.16
C ASP A 12 0.29 -1.91 25.78
N LEU A 13 1.01 -2.05 24.67
CA LEU A 13 1.93 -1.03 24.17
C LEU A 13 1.20 0.27 23.86
N LEU A 14 0.07 0.21 23.15
CA LEU A 14 -0.78 1.38 22.90
C LEU A 14 -1.33 1.97 24.20
N SER A 15 -1.67 1.16 25.19
CA SER A 15 -2.19 1.65 26.48
C SER A 15 -1.14 2.44 27.29
N ARG A 16 0.15 2.16 27.05
CA ARG A 16 1.30 2.82 27.71
C ARG A 16 1.85 4.01 26.94
N THR A 17 1.41 4.20 25.69
CA THR A 17 1.92 5.22 24.79
C THR A 17 0.96 6.41 24.76
N ASP A 18 1.44 7.64 25.03
CA ASP A 18 0.68 8.85 24.74
C ASP A 18 0.96 9.33 23.31
N VAL A 19 -0.06 9.31 22.44
CA VAL A 19 0.02 9.80 21.06
C VAL A 19 0.48 11.26 20.99
N VAL A 20 0.14 12.10 21.98
CA VAL A 20 0.57 13.50 22.01
C VAL A 20 2.07 13.58 22.18
N GLU A 21 2.66 12.79 23.08
CA GLU A 21 4.12 12.77 23.30
C GLU A 21 4.86 12.25 22.05
N VAL A 22 4.37 11.17 21.46
CA VAL A 22 4.96 10.56 20.26
C VAL A 22 4.96 11.53 19.07
N VAL A 23 3.87 12.28 18.92
CA VAL A 23 3.75 13.28 17.86
C VAL A 23 4.57 14.53 18.19
N ASP A 24 4.48 15.07 19.41
CA ASP A 24 5.14 16.31 19.80
C ASP A 24 6.67 16.20 19.74
N SER A 25 7.23 14.99 19.94
CA SER A 25 8.66 14.72 19.78
C SER A 25 9.16 14.90 18.33
N ARG A 26 8.25 14.93 17.35
CA ARG A 26 8.54 14.99 15.91
C ARG A 26 7.95 16.24 15.24
N VAL A 27 6.78 16.68 15.69
CA VAL A 27 6.02 17.80 15.14
C VAL A 27 5.49 18.64 16.29
N LYS A 28 5.95 19.88 16.38
CA LYS A 28 5.56 20.79 17.46
C LYS A 28 4.04 21.03 17.48
N LEU A 29 3.37 20.52 18.50
CA LEU A 29 1.94 20.65 18.70
C LEU A 29 1.59 21.96 19.44
N LYS A 30 0.42 22.52 19.11
CA LYS A 30 -0.19 23.65 19.84
C LYS A 30 -1.53 23.23 20.42
N LYS A 31 -1.79 23.55 21.69
CA LYS A 31 -3.06 23.23 22.34
C LYS A 31 -4.21 24.06 21.74
N ALA A 32 -5.31 23.39 21.39
CA ALA A 32 -6.50 23.98 20.79
C ALA A 32 -7.77 23.35 21.42
N GLY A 33 -8.28 23.98 22.48
CA GLY A 33 -9.38 23.44 23.27
C GLY A 33 -8.96 22.17 24.03
N LYS A 34 -9.70 21.08 23.84
CA LYS A 34 -9.39 19.75 24.41
C LYS A 34 -8.33 18.98 23.62
N ASN A 35 -8.09 19.37 22.37
CA ASN A 35 -7.17 18.68 21.45
C ASN A 35 -5.88 19.50 21.23
N TYR A 36 -4.96 18.93 20.46
CA TYR A 36 -3.75 19.58 19.98
C TYR A 36 -3.79 19.68 18.46
N GLN A 37 -3.15 20.70 17.90
CA GLN A 37 -3.12 20.98 16.47
C GLN A 37 -1.72 21.33 15.96
N ALA A 38 -1.44 20.97 14.72
CA ALA A 38 -0.26 21.37 13.96
C ALA A 38 -0.55 21.43 12.46
N CYS A 39 0.39 21.97 11.68
CA CYS A 39 0.42 21.68 10.26
C CYS A 39 0.77 20.20 10.08
N CYS A 40 0.07 19.53 9.18
CA CYS A 40 0.22 18.11 8.93
C CYS A 40 1.64 17.78 8.45
N PRO A 41 2.30 16.78 9.05
CA PRO A 41 3.61 16.36 8.58
C PRO A 41 3.56 15.57 7.26
N PHE A 42 2.38 15.07 6.89
CA PHE A 42 2.16 14.14 5.78
C PHE A 42 1.76 14.82 4.46
N HIS A 43 1.43 16.11 4.48
CA HIS A 43 1.19 16.90 3.27
C HIS A 43 1.57 18.36 3.52
N ASN A 44 1.76 19.13 2.45
CA ASN A 44 2.20 20.51 2.57
C ASN A 44 1.00 21.46 2.73
N GLU A 45 0.90 22.15 3.87
CA GLU A 45 -0.16 23.11 4.15
C GLU A 45 0.33 24.33 4.94
N LYS A 46 -0.38 25.46 4.81
CA LYS A 46 -0.08 26.71 5.52
C LYS A 46 -0.91 26.91 6.80
N SER A 47 -2.08 26.29 6.87
CA SER A 47 -2.99 26.35 8.02
C SER A 47 -3.02 25.00 8.75
N PRO A 48 -3.00 24.96 10.09
CA PRO A 48 -3.07 23.70 10.83
C PRO A 48 -4.36 22.91 10.52
N SER A 49 -4.23 21.71 9.95
CA SER A 49 -5.35 20.77 9.79
C SER A 49 -5.14 19.43 10.49
N PHE A 50 -3.95 19.20 11.06
CA PHE A 50 -3.61 18.01 11.82
C PHE A 50 -4.07 18.16 13.27
N THR A 51 -4.98 17.30 13.72
CA THR A 51 -5.53 17.33 15.08
C THR A 51 -5.19 16.03 15.82
N VAL A 52 -4.71 16.15 17.05
CA VAL A 52 -4.38 15.04 17.95
C VAL A 52 -5.25 15.14 19.20
N SER A 53 -5.97 14.07 19.52
CA SER A 53 -6.83 13.97 20.70
C SER A 53 -6.11 13.12 21.76
N GLN A 54 -5.80 13.76 22.89
CA GLN A 54 -5.10 13.12 24.01
C GLN A 54 -6.02 12.16 24.78
N ASP A 55 -7.29 12.51 24.91
CA ASP A 55 -8.31 11.68 25.54
C ASP A 55 -8.61 10.41 24.72
N LYS A 56 -8.69 10.53 23.39
CA LYS A 56 -9.00 9.39 22.51
C LYS A 56 -7.76 8.65 22.00
N GLN A 57 -6.57 9.17 22.28
CA GLN A 57 -5.29 8.59 21.88
C GLN A 57 -5.18 8.33 20.36
N PHE A 58 -5.59 9.33 19.57
CA PHE A 58 -5.69 9.24 18.10
C PHE A 58 -5.41 10.59 17.42
N TYR A 59 -4.98 10.57 16.15
CA TYR A 59 -4.81 11.74 15.30
C TYR A 59 -5.63 11.65 14.01
N HIS A 60 -5.99 12.81 13.46
CA HIS A 60 -6.58 12.93 12.13
C HIS A 60 -6.24 14.27 11.49
N CYS A 61 -5.96 14.24 10.19
CA CYS A 61 -5.71 15.39 9.35
C CYS A 61 -6.94 15.73 8.51
N PHE A 62 -7.51 16.92 8.70
CA PHE A 62 -8.66 17.37 7.91
C PHE A 62 -8.31 17.79 6.48
N GLY A 63 -7.03 18.10 6.18
CA GLY A 63 -6.56 18.38 4.83
C GLY A 63 -6.44 17.14 3.94
N CYS A 64 -5.54 16.21 4.30
CA CYS A 64 -5.27 15.01 3.49
C CYS A 64 -6.00 13.72 3.92
N GLY A 65 -6.72 13.73 5.06
CA GLY A 65 -7.42 12.55 5.58
C GLY A 65 -6.54 11.52 6.30
N ALA A 66 -5.23 11.78 6.43
CA ALA A 66 -4.32 10.91 7.18
C ALA A 66 -4.78 10.80 8.65
N HIS A 67 -4.84 9.58 9.18
CA HIS A 67 -5.38 9.33 10.52
C HIS A 67 -4.82 8.04 11.12
N GLY A 68 -4.82 7.93 12.44
CA GLY A 68 -4.28 6.76 13.13
C GLY A 68 -3.91 7.01 14.59
N ASN A 69 -3.29 6.02 15.24
CA ASN A 69 -2.77 6.15 16.60
C ASN A 69 -1.24 6.35 16.60
N ALA A 70 -0.59 6.21 17.76
CA ALA A 70 0.86 6.35 17.87
C ALA A 70 1.66 5.42 16.94
N ILE A 71 1.22 4.18 16.75
CA ILE A 71 1.86 3.23 15.81
C ILE A 71 1.72 3.74 14.39
N SER A 72 0.51 4.11 13.98
CA SER A 72 0.26 4.62 12.62
C SER A 72 1.09 5.86 12.33
N PHE A 73 1.22 6.76 13.32
CA PHE A 73 2.01 7.97 13.18
C PHE A 73 3.48 7.66 12.91
N ILE A 74 4.08 6.76 13.69
CA ILE A 74 5.49 6.37 13.52
C ILE A 74 5.69 5.65 12.19
N MET A 75 4.76 4.79 11.78
CA MET A 75 4.85 4.12 10.47
C MET A 75 4.92 5.14 9.33
N GLU A 76 4.00 6.10 9.33
CA GLU A 76 3.92 7.10 8.26
C GLU A 76 5.06 8.13 8.34
N PHE A 77 5.37 8.62 9.55
CA PHE A 77 6.36 9.68 9.76
C PHE A 77 7.80 9.16 9.66
N ASP A 78 8.11 8.07 10.37
CA ASP A 78 9.45 7.45 10.37
C ASP A 78 9.60 6.41 9.25
N ARG A 79 8.56 6.23 8.43
CA ARG A 79 8.61 5.40 7.21
C ARG A 79 8.88 3.91 7.49
N LEU A 80 8.39 3.44 8.63
CA LEU A 80 8.56 2.09 9.17
C LEU A 80 7.38 1.17 8.83
N GLU A 81 7.67 -0.12 8.67
CA GLU A 81 6.61 -1.14 8.63
C GLU A 81 5.97 -1.35 9.99
N PHE A 82 4.81 -2.00 10.03
CA PHE A 82 4.07 -2.28 11.25
C PHE A 82 4.90 -2.91 12.38
N VAL A 83 5.63 -3.99 12.09
CA VAL A 83 6.49 -4.68 13.08
C VAL A 83 7.62 -3.75 13.55
N GLU A 84 8.19 -2.96 12.64
CA GLU A 84 9.29 -2.04 12.95
C GLU A 84 8.80 -0.89 13.83
N ALA A 85 7.61 -0.35 13.56
CA ALA A 85 6.99 0.68 14.39
C ALA A 85 6.62 0.17 15.78
N ILE A 86 6.17 -1.09 15.89
CA ILE A 86 5.95 -1.73 17.19
C ILE A 86 7.27 -1.92 17.93
N GLU A 87 8.32 -2.39 17.26
CA GLU A 87 9.66 -2.53 17.86
C GLU A 87 10.23 -1.17 18.30
N GLU A 88 9.98 -0.11 17.53
CA GLU A 88 10.41 1.26 17.85
C GLU A 88 9.70 1.81 19.09
N LEU A 89 8.38 1.67 19.17
CA LEU A 89 7.60 2.07 20.36
C LEU A 89 7.91 1.20 21.58
N ALA A 90 8.07 -0.11 21.39
CA ALA A 90 8.45 -1.00 22.48
C ALA A 90 9.81 -0.60 23.06
N ARG A 91 10.79 -0.28 22.21
CA ARG A 91 12.09 0.24 22.62
C ARG A 91 11.99 1.58 23.36
N TYR A 92 11.11 2.49 22.92
CA TYR A 92 10.85 3.75 23.61
C TYR A 92 10.36 3.52 25.06
N HIS A 93 9.57 2.47 25.28
CA HIS A 93 9.09 2.06 26.60
C HIS A 93 9.99 1.03 27.32
N GLY A 94 11.13 0.65 26.75
CA GLY A 94 12.03 -0.37 27.32
C GLY A 94 11.43 -1.78 27.37
N LEU A 95 10.51 -2.11 26.47
CA LEU A 95 9.81 -3.39 26.38
C LEU A 95 10.40 -4.27 25.26
N GLU A 96 10.45 -5.58 25.49
CA GLU A 96 10.70 -6.55 24.42
C GLU A 96 9.40 -6.98 23.75
N VAL A 97 9.39 -7.07 22.42
CA VAL A 97 8.20 -7.46 21.64
C VAL A 97 8.05 -9.00 21.65
N PRO A 98 7.01 -9.56 22.30
CA PRO A 98 6.71 -10.99 22.24
C PRO A 98 6.23 -11.35 20.83
N ARG A 99 6.52 -12.58 20.40
CA ARG A 99 6.07 -13.11 19.11
C ARG A 99 5.34 -14.41 19.37
N GLU A 100 4.09 -14.56 18.89
CA GLU A 100 3.34 -15.80 19.10
C GLU A 100 4.12 -17.00 18.54
N LYS A 101 4.15 -18.10 19.31
CA LYS A 101 4.70 -19.39 18.88
C LYS A 101 3.76 -20.01 17.84
N GLY A 102 3.73 -19.44 16.64
CA GLY A 102 2.89 -19.91 15.54
C GLY A 102 3.27 -19.25 14.21
N SER A 103 3.90 -20.03 13.33
CA SER A 103 4.14 -19.73 11.90
C SER A 103 5.26 -18.75 11.52
N ARG A 104 6.34 -18.75 12.30
CA ARG A 104 7.77 -18.79 11.91
C ARG A 104 8.53 -18.73 13.23
N PRO A 105 9.50 -19.61 13.51
CA PRO A 105 10.25 -19.50 14.76
C PRO A 105 10.79 -18.08 14.86
N ALA A 106 10.58 -17.42 16.02
CA ALA A 106 11.27 -16.18 16.34
C ALA A 106 12.73 -16.40 15.93
N MET A 107 13.23 -15.52 15.06
CA MET A 107 14.57 -15.65 14.53
C MET A 107 15.49 -15.73 15.74
N SER A 108 16.17 -16.87 15.93
CA SER A 108 17.03 -17.07 17.11
C SER A 108 18.01 -15.91 17.22
N GLU A 109 18.45 -15.58 18.43
CA GLU A 109 19.51 -14.57 18.65
C GLU A 109 20.67 -14.78 17.68
N GLU A 110 21.07 -16.05 17.49
CA GLU A 110 22.07 -16.49 16.51
C GLU A 110 21.76 -16.09 15.07
N LYS A 111 20.51 -16.26 14.60
CA LYS A 111 20.11 -15.87 13.25
C LYS A 111 20.01 -14.35 13.08
N LYS A 112 19.59 -13.61 14.11
CA LYS A 112 19.63 -12.14 14.09
C LYS A 112 21.07 -11.65 14.00
N GLN A 113 21.95 -12.20 14.83
CA GLN A 113 23.38 -11.89 14.81
C GLN A 113 24.01 -12.25 13.46
N GLN A 114 23.65 -13.40 12.88
CA GLN A 114 24.07 -13.79 11.53
C GLN A 114 23.60 -12.78 10.48
N GLN A 115 22.33 -12.36 10.48
CA GLN A 115 21.87 -11.35 9.53
C GLN A 115 22.60 -10.01 9.68
N GLN A 116 22.86 -9.56 10.92
CA GLN A 116 23.62 -8.33 11.16
C GLN A 116 25.05 -8.44 10.62
N ASP A 117 25.73 -9.57 10.86
CA ASP A 117 27.05 -9.83 10.31
C ASP A 117 27.02 -9.94 8.77
N ASP A 118 25.99 -10.57 8.19
CA ASP A 118 25.80 -10.64 6.74
C ASP A 118 25.69 -9.23 6.13
N TYR A 119 24.87 -8.33 6.70
CA TYR A 119 24.79 -6.94 6.24
C TYR A 119 26.11 -6.19 6.41
N ALA A 120 26.85 -6.43 7.50
CA ALA A 120 28.14 -5.82 7.73
C ALA A 120 29.17 -6.25 6.68
N VAL A 121 29.21 -7.54 6.31
CA VAL A 121 30.06 -8.05 5.23
C VAL A 121 29.69 -7.43 3.89
N MET A 122 28.40 -7.38 3.54
CA MET A 122 27.96 -6.80 2.28
C MET A 122 28.38 -5.33 2.14
N GLU A 123 28.28 -4.56 3.22
CA GLU A 123 28.72 -3.16 3.27
C GLU A 123 30.25 -3.04 3.13
N GLN A 124 31.03 -3.93 3.78
CA GLN A 124 32.49 -3.97 3.60
C GLN A 124 32.88 -4.31 2.15
N VAL A 125 32.16 -5.24 1.52
CA VAL A 125 32.38 -5.65 0.13
C VAL A 125 32.02 -4.54 -0.85
N ALA A 126 30.95 -3.78 -0.59
CA ALA A 126 30.61 -2.61 -1.38
C ALA A 126 31.75 -1.56 -1.34
N ARG A 127 32.31 -1.30 -0.17
CA ARG A 127 33.48 -0.41 -0.01
C ARG A 127 34.73 -0.96 -0.69
N PHE A 128 34.93 -2.28 -0.67
CA PHE A 128 36.01 -2.91 -1.41
C PHE A 128 35.87 -2.65 -2.91
N PHE A 129 34.71 -2.86 -3.52
CA PHE A 129 34.52 -2.56 -4.94
C PHE A 129 34.71 -1.08 -5.26
N GLN A 130 34.24 -0.16 -4.42
CA GLN A 130 34.51 1.27 -4.58
C GLN A 130 36.01 1.59 -4.52
N HIS A 131 36.74 0.93 -3.61
CA HIS A 131 38.18 1.07 -3.50
C HIS A 131 38.91 0.53 -4.75
N GLN A 132 38.50 -0.64 -5.24
CA GLN A 132 39.03 -1.24 -6.47
C GLN A 132 38.77 -0.36 -7.70
N LEU A 133 37.66 0.38 -7.77
CA LEU A 133 37.43 1.34 -8.86
C LEU A 133 38.49 2.45 -8.88
N ARG A 134 39.10 2.79 -7.74
CA ARG A 134 40.07 3.88 -7.62
C ARG A 134 41.53 3.44 -7.68
N GLN A 135 41.85 2.26 -7.15
CA GLN A 135 43.23 1.85 -6.84
C GLN A 135 43.73 0.61 -7.61
N ASN A 136 42.85 -0.08 -8.35
CA ASN A 136 43.23 -1.26 -9.11
C ASN A 136 44.07 -0.89 -10.35
N GLY A 137 44.95 -1.80 -10.82
CA GLY A 137 45.70 -1.60 -12.06
C GLY A 137 44.80 -1.36 -13.28
N ASN A 138 43.60 -1.96 -13.29
CA ASN A 138 42.61 -1.80 -14.36
C ASN A 138 41.59 -0.65 -14.11
N SER A 139 41.75 0.14 -13.05
CA SER A 139 40.82 1.23 -12.69
C SER A 139 40.58 2.21 -13.84
N LYS A 140 41.60 2.52 -14.63
CA LYS A 140 41.48 3.46 -15.76
C LYS A 140 40.43 2.98 -16.78
N LYS A 141 40.44 1.69 -17.14
CA LYS A 141 39.47 1.09 -18.06
C LYS A 141 38.04 1.23 -17.53
N ALA A 142 37.83 0.91 -16.26
CA ALA A 142 36.52 1.02 -15.61
C ALA A 142 36.03 2.48 -15.52
N ILE A 143 36.92 3.41 -15.19
CA ILE A 143 36.59 4.85 -15.11
C ILE A 143 36.27 5.41 -16.51
N ASP A 144 37.07 5.08 -17.52
CA ASP A 144 36.86 5.56 -18.89
C ASP A 144 35.53 5.03 -19.45
N TYR A 145 35.16 3.79 -19.12
CA TYR A 145 33.84 3.25 -19.43
C TYR A 145 32.69 4.09 -18.84
N LEU A 146 32.76 4.41 -17.54
CA LEU A 146 31.73 5.22 -16.86
C LEU A 146 31.65 6.64 -17.44
N LYS A 147 32.79 7.23 -17.81
CA LYS A 147 32.87 8.54 -18.48
C LYS A 147 32.29 8.51 -19.89
N ASN A 148 32.56 7.46 -20.66
CA ASN A 148 31.95 7.27 -21.98
C ASN A 148 30.43 7.08 -21.87
N ARG A 149 29.97 6.54 -20.75
CA ARG A 149 28.57 6.54 -20.34
C ARG A 149 28.12 7.86 -19.71
N GLY A 150 28.88 8.95 -19.83
CA GLY A 150 28.53 10.29 -19.33
C GLY A 150 28.17 10.39 -17.85
N LEU A 151 28.64 9.46 -17.01
CA LEU A 151 28.42 9.53 -15.57
C LEU A 151 29.52 10.37 -14.91
N SER A 152 29.11 11.38 -14.15
CA SER A 152 30.02 12.21 -13.35
C SER A 152 30.57 11.44 -12.15
N GLY A 153 31.73 11.87 -11.65
CA GLY A 153 32.32 11.32 -10.44
C GLY A 153 31.41 11.45 -9.20
N ASP A 154 30.61 12.51 -9.15
CA ASP A 154 29.66 12.74 -8.06
C ASP A 154 28.50 11.74 -8.09
N ILE A 155 27.97 11.41 -9.27
CA ILE A 155 26.94 10.37 -9.44
C ILE A 155 27.52 8.98 -9.15
N VAL A 156 28.73 8.69 -9.64
CA VAL A 156 29.43 7.43 -9.33
C VAL A 156 29.62 7.27 -7.81
N LYS A 157 29.95 8.35 -7.10
CA LYS A 157 30.08 8.36 -5.64
C LYS A 157 28.73 8.25 -4.93
N LEU A 158 27.71 8.97 -5.38
CA LEU A 158 26.36 8.97 -4.81
C LEU A 158 25.74 7.57 -4.85
N TRP A 159 25.92 6.87 -5.96
CA TRP A 159 25.42 5.51 -6.17
C TRP A 159 26.42 4.43 -5.75
N GLU A 160 27.54 4.83 -5.15
CA GLU A 160 28.54 3.93 -4.58
C GLU A 160 29.05 2.87 -5.57
N ILE A 161 29.14 3.28 -6.84
CA ILE A 161 29.54 2.42 -7.94
C ILE A 161 30.99 2.00 -7.72
N GLY A 162 31.25 0.71 -7.89
CA GLY A 162 32.56 0.09 -7.73
C GLY A 162 33.02 -0.69 -8.95
N TYR A 163 34.12 -1.41 -8.80
CA TYR A 163 34.68 -2.31 -9.80
C TYR A 163 35.08 -3.64 -9.16
N ALA A 164 34.61 -4.75 -9.73
CA ALA A 164 35.08 -6.08 -9.42
C ALA A 164 36.30 -6.38 -10.32
N PRO A 165 37.51 -6.60 -9.75
CA PRO A 165 38.71 -6.85 -10.53
C PRO A 165 38.59 -8.06 -11.46
N ASP A 166 39.38 -8.04 -12.54
CA ASP A 166 39.61 -9.22 -13.38
C ASP A 166 40.54 -10.22 -12.67
N SER A 167 40.01 -10.88 -11.64
CA SER A 167 40.70 -11.89 -10.85
C SER A 167 39.70 -12.95 -10.39
N TRP A 168 40.19 -14.19 -10.22
CA TRP A 168 39.36 -15.31 -9.76
C TRP A 168 39.10 -15.28 -8.26
N ASP A 169 39.87 -14.54 -7.47
CA ASP A 169 39.89 -14.69 -6.01
C ASP A 169 40.26 -13.39 -5.26
N ALA A 170 40.14 -12.21 -5.88
CA ALA A 170 40.50 -10.95 -5.23
C ALA A 170 39.66 -10.66 -3.97
N LEU A 171 38.34 -10.85 -4.04
CA LEU A 171 37.42 -10.72 -2.92
C LEU A 171 37.66 -11.87 -1.91
N LEU A 172 37.77 -13.10 -2.39
CA LEU A 172 38.06 -14.27 -1.55
C LEU A 172 39.36 -14.09 -0.75
N ASN A 173 40.45 -13.64 -1.37
CA ASN A 173 41.72 -13.40 -0.70
C ASN A 173 41.64 -12.25 0.31
N THR A 174 40.78 -11.26 0.06
CA THR A 174 40.60 -10.10 0.95
C THR A 174 39.77 -10.45 2.18
N PHE A 175 38.65 -11.16 2.00
CA PHE A 175 37.67 -11.39 3.06
C PHE A 175 37.68 -12.83 3.60
N GLY A 176 38.04 -13.83 2.81
CA GLY A 176 38.04 -15.26 3.17
C GLY A 176 39.20 -15.69 4.06
N LYS A 177 39.40 -15.03 5.21
CA LYS A 177 40.52 -15.27 6.13
C LYS A 177 40.40 -16.54 6.96
N ASP A 178 39.19 -17.05 7.12
CA ASP A 178 38.90 -18.25 7.90
C ASP A 178 37.73 -19.06 7.28
N PRO A 179 37.57 -20.35 7.63
CA PRO A 179 36.55 -21.21 7.04
C PRO A 179 35.10 -20.74 7.26
N GLN A 180 34.81 -20.07 8.38
CA GLN A 180 33.48 -19.55 8.68
C GLN A 180 33.16 -18.36 7.78
N ARG A 181 34.11 -17.44 7.60
CA ARG A 181 33.95 -16.31 6.68
C ARG A 181 33.86 -16.76 5.23
N VAL A 182 34.66 -17.74 4.80
CA VAL A 182 34.53 -18.33 3.45
C VAL A 182 33.13 -18.92 3.24
N LYS A 183 32.61 -19.67 4.22
CA LYS A 183 31.25 -20.20 4.15
C LYS A 183 30.21 -19.09 4.02
N GLN A 184 30.34 -18.01 4.80
CA GLN A 184 29.45 -16.86 4.72
C GLN A 184 29.49 -16.18 3.34
N LEU A 185 30.68 -15.99 2.75
CA LEU A 185 30.82 -15.42 1.40
C LEU A 185 30.15 -16.28 0.33
N VAL A 186 30.21 -17.61 0.48
CA VAL A 186 29.51 -18.56 -0.40
C VAL A 186 28.00 -18.49 -0.21
N ASP A 187 27.55 -18.41 1.03
CA ASP A 187 26.14 -18.29 1.40
C ASP A 187 25.51 -16.99 0.89
N LEU A 188 26.28 -15.89 0.91
CA LEU A 188 25.91 -14.58 0.36
C LEU A 188 26.15 -14.47 -1.15
N LYS A 189 26.61 -15.55 -1.80
CA LYS A 189 26.83 -15.62 -3.24
C LYS A 189 27.82 -14.58 -3.78
N LEU A 190 28.74 -14.14 -2.93
CA LEU A 190 29.89 -13.32 -3.33
C LEU A 190 31.02 -14.19 -3.89
N VAL A 191 31.07 -15.45 -3.47
CA VAL A 191 32.01 -16.49 -3.90
C VAL A 191 31.21 -17.73 -4.31
N ASN A 192 31.64 -18.40 -5.37
CA ASN A 192 31.12 -19.69 -5.80
C ASN A 192 32.07 -20.81 -5.38
N LYS A 193 31.53 -22.03 -5.31
CA LYS A 193 32.29 -23.26 -5.15
C LYS A 193 31.94 -24.21 -6.29
N ASN A 194 32.94 -24.72 -7.02
CA ASN A 194 32.72 -25.73 -8.06
C ASN A 194 32.63 -27.15 -7.48
N ASP A 195 32.30 -28.13 -8.33
CA ASP A 195 32.16 -29.54 -7.94
C ASP A 195 33.47 -30.17 -7.43
N GLN A 196 34.61 -29.64 -7.88
CA GLN A 196 35.95 -30.03 -7.41
C GLN A 196 36.36 -29.34 -6.09
N GLY A 197 35.47 -28.54 -5.50
CA GLY A 197 35.68 -27.86 -4.23
C GLY A 197 36.49 -26.55 -4.30
N ARG A 198 36.91 -26.11 -5.49
CA ARG A 198 37.59 -24.82 -5.67
C ARG A 198 36.61 -23.68 -5.47
N THR A 199 37.03 -22.66 -4.72
CA THR A 199 36.26 -21.45 -4.46
C THR A 199 36.81 -20.28 -5.27
N TYR A 200 35.93 -19.43 -5.78
CA TYR A 200 36.30 -18.29 -6.64
C TYR A 200 35.22 -17.20 -6.60
N ASP A 201 35.60 -15.96 -6.85
CA ASP A 201 34.72 -14.78 -6.83
C ASP A 201 33.59 -14.91 -7.85
N PHE A 202 32.36 -14.54 -7.45
CA PHE A 202 31.19 -14.56 -8.32
C PHE A 202 31.27 -13.46 -9.40
N PHE A 203 31.57 -12.23 -8.96
CA PHE A 203 31.72 -11.07 -9.84
C PHE A 203 33.18 -10.86 -10.23
N ARG A 204 33.45 -10.74 -11.52
CA ARG A 204 34.80 -10.56 -12.09
C ARG A 204 34.70 -9.64 -13.31
N ASP A 205 35.69 -8.75 -13.44
CA ASP A 205 35.80 -7.72 -14.49
C ASP A 205 34.49 -6.96 -14.79
N ARG A 206 33.87 -6.39 -13.74
CA ARG A 206 32.54 -5.74 -13.83
C ARG A 206 32.47 -4.42 -13.08
N ILE A 207 31.74 -3.46 -13.64
CA ILE A 207 31.22 -2.32 -12.90
C ILE A 207 30.15 -2.82 -11.92
N MET A 208 30.29 -2.45 -10.66
CA MET A 208 29.47 -2.95 -9.57
C MET A 208 28.49 -1.89 -9.08
N PHE A 209 27.21 -2.26 -9.01
CA PHE A 209 26.10 -1.45 -8.52
C PHE A 209 25.59 -2.09 -7.21
N PRO A 210 25.83 -1.49 -6.04
CA PRO A 210 25.27 -2.02 -4.80
C PRO A 210 23.74 -1.89 -4.80
N ILE A 211 23.05 -2.97 -4.44
CA ILE A 211 21.59 -2.98 -4.29
C ILE A 211 21.30 -2.77 -2.81
N ARG A 212 20.62 -1.67 -2.49
CA ARG A 212 20.19 -1.33 -1.13
C ARG A 212 18.72 -1.69 -0.91
N ASP A 213 18.43 -2.31 0.23
CA ASP A 213 17.05 -2.54 0.65
C ASP A 213 16.35 -1.22 1.04
N LYS A 214 15.07 -1.30 1.39
CA LYS A 214 14.27 -0.15 1.83
C LYS A 214 14.83 0.63 3.03
N ARG A 215 15.70 0.01 3.83
CA ARG A 215 16.37 0.62 5.00
C ARG A 215 17.75 1.18 4.63
N GLY A 216 18.18 1.01 3.39
CA GLY A 216 19.47 1.47 2.90
C GLY A 216 20.60 0.50 3.19
N ARG A 217 20.37 -0.78 3.51
CA ARG A 217 21.44 -1.77 3.74
C ARG A 217 21.81 -2.46 2.43
N VAL A 218 23.09 -2.72 2.17
CA VAL A 218 23.50 -3.47 0.98
C VAL A 218 23.08 -4.93 1.13
N VAL A 219 22.28 -5.42 0.19
CA VAL A 219 21.72 -6.78 0.18
C VAL A 219 22.19 -7.61 -0.99
N GLY A 220 22.64 -6.97 -2.08
CA GLY A 220 23.13 -7.65 -3.26
C GLY A 220 23.89 -6.69 -4.15
N PHE A 221 24.30 -7.19 -5.32
CA PHE A 221 24.99 -6.39 -6.33
C PHE A 221 24.45 -6.70 -7.73
N GLY A 222 24.38 -5.66 -8.57
CA GLY A 222 24.35 -5.78 -10.02
C GLY A 222 25.76 -5.58 -10.57
N GLY A 223 26.14 -6.35 -11.59
CA GLY A 223 27.47 -6.34 -12.19
C GLY A 223 27.39 -6.21 -13.71
N ARG A 224 27.93 -5.14 -14.27
CA ARG A 224 27.94 -4.88 -15.71
C ARG A 224 29.33 -5.10 -16.29
N VAL A 225 29.44 -5.89 -17.37
CA VAL A 225 30.74 -6.09 -18.03
C VAL A 225 31.22 -4.83 -18.73
N LEU A 226 32.55 -4.69 -18.81
CA LEU A 226 33.24 -3.64 -19.54
C LEU A 226 33.33 -3.95 -21.05
N ASP A 227 33.57 -5.23 -21.38
CA ASP A 227 33.75 -5.73 -22.75
C ASP A 227 32.78 -6.91 -23.04
N ASP A 228 32.91 -7.57 -24.21
CA ASP A 228 32.04 -8.65 -24.71
C ASP A 228 32.20 -10.01 -24.00
N GLY A 229 32.25 -10.02 -22.66
CA GLY A 229 32.38 -11.22 -21.83
C GLY A 229 31.10 -11.61 -21.08
N GLY A 230 30.60 -12.83 -21.27
CA GLY A 230 29.45 -13.36 -20.52
C GLY A 230 28.17 -12.52 -20.63
N PRO A 231 27.23 -12.60 -19.68
CA PRO A 231 26.02 -11.79 -19.75
C PRO A 231 26.32 -10.32 -19.47
N LYS A 232 25.70 -9.42 -20.26
CA LYS A 232 25.84 -7.95 -20.19
C LYS A 232 25.64 -7.42 -18.76
N TYR A 233 24.62 -7.94 -18.07
CA TYR A 233 24.36 -7.72 -16.65
C TYR A 233 24.31 -9.05 -15.91
N LEU A 234 24.86 -9.07 -14.71
CA LEU A 234 24.84 -10.21 -13.79
C LEU A 234 24.38 -9.70 -12.42
N ASN A 235 23.31 -10.29 -11.89
CA ASN A 235 22.80 -9.93 -10.56
C ASN A 235 23.18 -11.01 -9.55
N SER A 236 23.38 -10.60 -8.30
CA SER A 236 23.47 -11.54 -7.18
C SER A 236 22.34 -12.58 -7.27
N PRO A 237 22.62 -13.87 -7.09
CA PRO A 237 21.58 -14.88 -6.92
C PRO A 237 20.75 -14.61 -5.65
N GLU A 238 19.61 -15.29 -5.51
CA GLU A 238 18.81 -15.25 -4.28
C GLU A 238 19.66 -15.65 -3.06
N THR A 239 19.54 -14.90 -1.97
CA THR A 239 20.22 -15.17 -0.70
C THR A 239 19.24 -15.07 0.46
N ARG A 240 19.72 -15.29 1.69
CA ARG A 240 18.90 -15.13 2.89
C ARG A 240 18.56 -13.67 3.23
N ILE A 241 19.26 -12.71 2.62
CA ILE A 241 19.05 -11.27 2.81
C ILE A 241 18.62 -10.55 1.53
N PHE A 242 18.54 -11.26 0.40
CA PHE A 242 18.25 -10.67 -0.91
C PHE A 242 17.28 -11.51 -1.72
N HIS A 243 16.17 -10.87 -2.06
CA HIS A 243 15.10 -11.43 -2.88
C HIS A 243 14.78 -10.49 -4.04
N LYS A 244 15.10 -10.89 -5.27
CA LYS A 244 14.94 -10.02 -6.46
C LYS A 244 13.51 -9.53 -6.62
N GLY A 245 12.55 -10.42 -6.36
CA GLY A 245 11.13 -10.13 -6.48
C GLY A 245 10.59 -9.15 -5.45
N SER A 246 11.33 -8.78 -4.39
CA SER A 246 10.89 -7.82 -3.38
C SER A 246 11.76 -6.58 -3.26
N GLU A 247 12.82 -6.47 -4.06
CA GLU A 247 13.74 -5.33 -4.05
C GLU A 247 13.66 -4.57 -5.38
N LEU A 248 13.63 -3.23 -5.31
CA LEU A 248 13.78 -2.35 -6.47
C LEU A 248 15.04 -1.51 -6.30
N PHE A 249 15.95 -1.57 -7.28
CA PHE A 249 17.12 -0.70 -7.27
C PHE A 249 16.67 0.77 -7.32
N GLY A 250 17.32 1.63 -6.54
CA GLY A 250 17.00 3.07 -6.48
C GLY A 250 15.82 3.44 -5.59
N PHE A 251 15.01 2.49 -5.11
CA PHE A 251 13.84 2.81 -4.27
C PHE A 251 14.22 3.52 -2.97
N TYR A 252 15.25 3.05 -2.27
CA TYR A 252 15.78 3.73 -1.09
C TYR A 252 16.23 5.17 -1.42
N SER A 253 17.01 5.34 -2.50
CA SER A 253 17.50 6.66 -2.93
C SER A 253 16.36 7.61 -3.28
N ALA A 254 15.34 7.13 -4.00
CA ALA A 254 14.15 7.90 -4.33
C ALA A 254 13.40 8.36 -3.07
N ARG A 255 13.25 7.48 -2.07
CA ARG A 255 12.66 7.86 -0.78
C ARG A 255 13.50 8.90 -0.05
N GLN A 256 14.82 8.75 0.00
CA GLN A 256 15.68 9.68 0.73
C GLN A 256 15.70 11.08 0.11
N LYS A 257 15.64 11.17 -1.22
CA LYS A 257 15.69 12.45 -1.94
C LYS A 257 14.36 13.21 -1.95
N ASN A 258 13.24 12.54 -1.66
CA ASN A 258 11.91 13.11 -1.77
C ASN A 258 11.12 12.97 -0.45
N ARG A 259 10.66 14.10 0.11
CA ARG A 259 9.86 14.12 1.36
C ARG A 259 8.48 13.49 1.17
N SER A 260 7.86 13.72 0.02
CA SER A 260 6.72 12.96 -0.51
C SER A 260 7.09 12.45 -1.90
N LEU A 261 6.80 11.19 -2.19
CA LEU A 261 6.98 10.59 -3.51
C LEU A 261 5.63 10.63 -4.23
N ASP A 262 5.34 11.74 -4.89
CA ASP A 262 4.06 11.89 -5.59
C ASP A 262 3.99 10.99 -6.83
N THR A 263 5.15 10.74 -7.45
CA THR A 263 5.32 9.82 -8.58
C THR A 263 6.59 8.96 -8.41
N VAL A 264 6.52 7.69 -8.80
CA VAL A 264 7.67 6.79 -8.97
C VAL A 264 7.71 6.24 -10.38
N VAL A 265 8.91 6.18 -10.97
CA VAL A 265 9.14 5.59 -12.29
C VAL A 265 9.80 4.22 -12.12
N ILE A 266 9.27 3.20 -12.80
CA ILE A 266 9.91 1.89 -12.92
C ILE A 266 10.54 1.80 -14.31
N VAL A 267 11.84 1.54 -14.37
CA VAL A 267 12.63 1.30 -15.59
C VAL A 267 13.25 -0.10 -15.56
N GLU A 268 13.89 -0.52 -16.65
CA GLU A 268 14.42 -1.88 -16.77
C GLU A 268 15.81 -2.09 -16.15
N GLY A 269 16.68 -1.08 -16.20
CA GLY A 269 18.09 -1.22 -15.89
C GLY A 269 18.63 -0.33 -14.77
N TYR A 270 19.73 -0.76 -14.15
CA TYR A 270 20.51 0.05 -13.20
C TYR A 270 20.98 1.37 -13.82
N MET A 271 21.44 1.28 -15.07
CA MET A 271 21.99 2.43 -15.79
C MET A 271 20.94 3.48 -16.06
N ASP A 272 19.71 3.08 -16.36
CA ASP A 272 18.58 3.99 -16.56
C ASP A 272 18.34 4.83 -15.30
N VAL A 273 18.28 4.17 -14.14
CA VAL A 273 18.11 4.86 -12.84
C VAL A 273 19.27 5.82 -12.56
N VAL A 274 20.51 5.37 -12.77
CA VAL A 274 21.71 6.18 -12.50
C VAL A 274 21.81 7.35 -13.48
N ALA A 275 21.49 7.13 -14.76
CA ALA A 275 21.47 8.16 -15.79
C ALA A 275 20.39 9.19 -15.52
N LEU A 276 19.16 8.78 -15.18
CA LEU A 276 18.10 9.71 -14.77
C LEU A 276 18.54 10.54 -13.55
N SER A 277 19.21 9.93 -12.57
CA SER A 277 19.77 10.64 -11.41
C SER A 277 20.85 11.66 -11.80
N GLN A 278 21.66 11.40 -12.85
CA GLN A 278 22.63 12.37 -13.41
C GLN A 278 21.95 13.63 -13.97
N PHE A 279 20.68 13.55 -14.36
CA PHE A 279 19.84 14.67 -14.78
C PHE A 279 18.90 15.17 -13.66
N ASP A 280 19.21 14.87 -12.40
CA ASP A 280 18.40 15.24 -11.22
C ASP A 280 16.96 14.70 -11.26
N ILE A 281 16.73 13.58 -11.93
CA ILE A 281 15.48 12.82 -11.90
C ILE A 281 15.64 11.69 -10.89
N ASN A 282 15.30 11.99 -9.63
CA ASN A 282 15.55 11.12 -8.48
C ASN A 282 14.30 10.32 -8.05
N ILE A 283 13.45 9.95 -9.01
CA ILE A 283 12.20 9.18 -8.79
C ILE A 283 12.20 7.83 -9.50
N ALA A 284 13.31 7.46 -10.15
CA ALA A 284 13.44 6.23 -10.92
C ALA A 284 13.86 5.04 -10.04
N THR A 285 13.33 3.88 -10.38
CA THR A 285 13.61 2.58 -9.76
C THR A 285 13.70 1.50 -10.81
N ALA A 286 14.44 0.42 -10.57
CA ALA A 286 14.55 -0.68 -11.54
C ALA A 286 14.31 -2.06 -10.92
N ALA A 287 13.62 -2.92 -11.68
CA ALA A 287 13.52 -4.34 -11.36
C ALA A 287 14.86 -5.05 -11.63
N LEU A 288 15.15 -6.10 -10.86
CA LEU A 288 16.50 -6.67 -10.77
C LEU A 288 16.70 -7.85 -11.73
N GLY A 289 16.51 -7.61 -13.02
CA GLY A 289 16.59 -8.65 -14.06
C GLY A 289 15.42 -9.64 -14.02
N THR A 290 14.26 -9.17 -13.56
CA THR A 290 12.98 -9.88 -13.52
C THR A 290 11.89 -8.94 -14.01
N ALA A 291 10.76 -9.49 -14.50
CA ALA A 291 9.56 -8.67 -14.68
C ALA A 291 9.14 -8.04 -13.33
N THR A 292 8.44 -6.90 -13.39
CA THR A 292 7.85 -6.26 -12.21
C THR A 292 6.89 -7.21 -11.52
N THR A 293 7.13 -7.51 -10.25
CA THR A 293 6.34 -8.50 -9.48
C THR A 293 5.16 -7.85 -8.74
N PRO A 294 4.19 -8.64 -8.25
CA PRO A 294 3.15 -8.12 -7.35
C PRO A 294 3.73 -7.45 -6.09
N GLU A 295 4.81 -7.99 -5.52
CA GLU A 295 5.48 -7.42 -4.35
C GLU A 295 6.11 -6.05 -4.66
N HIS A 296 6.69 -5.87 -5.85
CA HIS A 296 7.17 -4.57 -6.32
C HIS A 296 6.01 -3.56 -6.40
N ILE A 297 4.89 -3.94 -7.02
CA ILE A 297 3.73 -3.04 -7.11
C ILE A 297 3.21 -2.67 -5.73
N GLN A 298 3.04 -3.64 -4.83
CA GLN A 298 2.59 -3.35 -3.46
C GLN A 298 3.52 -2.40 -2.73
N MET A 299 4.84 -2.55 -2.90
CA MET A 299 5.82 -1.64 -2.32
C MET A 299 5.63 -0.21 -2.84
N LEU A 300 5.39 -0.06 -4.14
CA LEU A 300 5.20 1.24 -4.79
C LEU A 300 3.86 1.89 -4.45
N VAL A 301 2.77 1.13 -4.45
CA VAL A 301 1.40 1.57 -4.09
C VAL A 301 1.32 2.10 -2.65
N ARG A 302 2.20 1.62 -1.76
CA ARG A 302 2.35 2.16 -0.40
C ARG A 302 3.15 3.46 -0.36
N ALA A 303 4.07 3.65 -1.31
CA ALA A 303 4.99 4.79 -1.32
C ALA A 303 4.47 6.00 -2.11
N THR A 304 3.60 5.78 -3.09
CA THR A 304 3.17 6.81 -4.03
C THR A 304 1.73 6.59 -4.53
N SER A 305 1.07 7.69 -4.93
CA SER A 305 -0.21 7.67 -5.63
C SER A 305 -0.08 7.57 -7.15
N HIS A 306 1.12 7.72 -7.73
CA HIS A 306 1.32 7.65 -9.17
C HIS A 306 2.55 6.81 -9.54
N ILE A 307 2.33 5.74 -10.29
CA ILE A 307 3.39 4.86 -10.78
C ILE A 307 3.45 4.98 -12.30
N VAL A 308 4.64 5.26 -12.84
CA VAL A 308 4.89 5.26 -14.29
C VAL A 308 5.82 4.11 -14.62
N CYS A 309 5.35 3.14 -15.40
CA CYS A 309 6.17 2.08 -15.93
C CYS A 309 6.75 2.52 -17.28
N CYS A 310 8.05 2.76 -17.34
CA CYS A 310 8.77 3.20 -18.53
C CYS A 310 9.52 2.01 -19.12
N TYR A 311 9.11 1.59 -20.31
CA TYR A 311 9.65 0.44 -21.02
C TYR A 311 10.13 0.84 -22.42
N ASP A 312 11.03 0.03 -22.95
CA ASP A 312 11.49 0.16 -24.33
C ASP A 312 10.29 0.00 -25.30
N GLY A 313 10.34 0.69 -26.45
CA GLY A 313 9.26 0.70 -27.44
C GLY A 313 8.98 -0.63 -28.14
N ASP A 314 9.93 -1.56 -28.00
CA ASP A 314 9.98 -2.82 -28.72
C ASP A 314 8.93 -3.83 -28.22
N ARG A 315 8.94 -5.02 -28.84
CA ARG A 315 8.02 -6.10 -28.47
C ARG A 315 8.27 -6.60 -27.05
N ALA A 316 9.52 -6.70 -26.61
CA ALA A 316 9.87 -7.23 -25.30
C ALA A 316 9.41 -6.26 -24.20
N GLY A 317 9.61 -4.96 -24.37
CA GLY A 317 9.13 -3.91 -23.48
C GLY A 317 7.60 -3.89 -23.37
N ARG A 318 6.88 -4.09 -24.48
CA ARG A 318 5.40 -4.21 -24.46
C ARG A 318 4.90 -5.47 -23.75
N GLU A 319 5.57 -6.61 -23.94
CA GLU A 319 5.26 -7.84 -23.20
C GLU A 319 5.57 -7.71 -21.70
N ALA A 320 6.64 -6.98 -21.34
CA ALA A 320 6.95 -6.64 -19.95
C ALA A 320 5.89 -5.71 -19.34
N ALA A 321 5.45 -4.70 -20.09
CA ALA A 321 4.38 -3.79 -19.69
C ALA A 321 3.06 -4.51 -19.41
N TRP A 322 2.68 -5.47 -20.27
CA TRP A 322 1.48 -6.28 -20.03
C TRP A 322 1.59 -7.11 -18.75
N ARG A 323 2.73 -7.75 -18.49
CA ARG A 323 2.96 -8.48 -17.23
C ARG A 323 2.91 -7.57 -16.01
N ALA A 324 3.46 -6.36 -16.11
CA ALA A 324 3.40 -5.38 -15.04
C ALA A 324 1.96 -4.91 -14.78
N LEU A 325 1.15 -4.75 -15.84
CA LEU A 325 -0.27 -4.47 -15.71
C LEU A 325 -1.00 -5.59 -14.96
N GLU A 326 -0.82 -6.85 -15.38
CA GLU A 326 -1.46 -8.01 -14.76
C GLU A 326 -1.12 -8.11 -13.26
N ASN A 327 0.15 -7.88 -12.92
CA ASN A 327 0.62 -7.88 -11.53
C ASN A 327 0.13 -6.67 -10.73
N ALA A 328 -0.26 -5.59 -11.41
CA ALA A 328 -0.68 -4.36 -10.75
C ALA A 328 -2.17 -4.31 -10.39
N LEU A 329 -3.04 -4.92 -11.20
CA LEU A 329 -4.49 -4.91 -10.96
C LEU A 329 -4.87 -5.36 -9.53
N PRO A 330 -4.32 -6.46 -8.98
CA PRO A 330 -4.64 -6.91 -7.61
C PRO A 330 -4.23 -5.95 -6.49
N ALA A 331 -3.35 -4.99 -6.78
CA ALA A 331 -2.87 -4.00 -5.83
C ALA A 331 -3.40 -2.58 -6.14
N LEU A 332 -4.14 -2.40 -7.24
CA LEU A 332 -4.63 -1.11 -7.69
C LEU A 332 -5.84 -0.67 -6.86
N LYS A 333 -5.58 0.08 -5.78
CA LYS A 333 -6.60 0.72 -4.94
C LYS A 333 -7.06 2.06 -5.51
N ASP A 334 -8.21 2.54 -5.05
CA ASP A 334 -8.71 3.87 -5.41
C ASP A 334 -7.73 4.97 -4.95
N GLY A 335 -7.61 6.02 -5.77
CA GLY A 335 -6.64 7.11 -5.57
C GLY A 335 -5.21 6.80 -6.04
N VAL A 336 -4.93 5.60 -6.55
CA VAL A 336 -3.65 5.28 -7.20
C VAL A 336 -3.81 5.27 -8.71
N ARG A 337 -2.89 5.94 -9.41
CA ARG A 337 -2.78 5.96 -10.87
C ARG A 337 -1.57 5.15 -11.30
N ILE A 338 -1.75 4.31 -12.31
CA ILE A 338 -0.65 3.64 -13.02
C ILE A 338 -0.68 4.08 -14.48
N SER A 339 0.49 4.36 -15.05
CA SER A 339 0.64 4.80 -16.44
C SER A 339 1.86 4.14 -17.08
N PHE A 340 1.86 4.05 -18.41
CA PHE A 340 2.87 3.36 -19.20
C PHE A 340 3.49 4.35 -20.19
N LEU A 341 4.81 4.52 -20.11
CA LEU A 341 5.59 5.28 -21.07
C LEU A 341 6.36 4.30 -21.95
N PHE A 342 6.02 4.26 -23.24
CA PHE A 342 6.77 3.50 -24.24
C PHE A 342 7.70 4.46 -24.97
N LEU A 343 9.00 4.19 -24.91
CA LEU A 343 10.00 4.99 -25.62
C LEU A 343 10.01 4.65 -27.12
N PRO A 344 10.62 5.48 -27.98
CA PRO A 344 10.85 5.12 -29.38
C PRO A 344 11.67 3.83 -29.52
N ASP A 345 11.51 3.12 -30.65
CA ASP A 345 12.27 1.90 -30.91
C ASP A 345 13.78 2.17 -30.90
N GLY A 346 14.52 1.41 -30.10
CA GLY A 346 15.97 1.54 -29.94
C GLY A 346 16.43 2.56 -28.89
N GLU A 347 15.50 3.25 -28.22
CA GLU A 347 15.79 4.14 -27.10
C GLU A 347 15.51 3.46 -25.75
N ASP A 348 16.40 3.70 -24.78
CA ASP A 348 16.20 3.39 -23.36
C ASP A 348 16.12 4.71 -22.55
N PRO A 349 15.74 4.70 -21.27
CA PRO A 349 15.68 5.93 -20.49
C PRO A 349 17.02 6.67 -20.38
N ASP A 350 18.15 5.96 -20.43
CA ASP A 350 19.51 6.54 -20.43
C ASP A 350 19.77 7.35 -21.71
N THR A 351 19.49 6.79 -22.89
CA THR A 351 19.67 7.48 -24.17
C THR A 351 18.62 8.58 -24.37
N MET A 352 17.36 8.31 -24.01
CA MET A 352 16.27 9.26 -24.19
C MET A 352 16.50 10.54 -23.38
N VAL A 353 16.80 10.45 -22.08
CA VAL A 353 17.00 11.64 -21.23
C VAL A 353 18.18 12.50 -21.70
N ARG A 354 19.22 11.90 -22.30
CA ARG A 354 20.34 12.65 -22.86
C ARG A 354 19.97 13.42 -24.10
N GLN A 355 19.08 12.85 -24.93
CA GLN A 355 18.64 13.49 -26.16
C GLN A 355 17.71 14.66 -25.90
N VAL A 356 16.70 14.47 -25.04
CA VAL A 356 15.65 15.49 -24.82
C VAL A 356 15.85 16.36 -23.58
N GLY A 357 16.74 15.94 -22.67
CA GLY A 357 16.97 16.62 -21.41
C GLY A 357 15.88 16.34 -20.36
N LYS A 358 16.09 16.89 -19.17
CA LYS A 358 15.27 16.63 -17.99
C LYS A 358 13.80 17.02 -18.19
N ASP A 359 13.55 18.26 -18.59
CA ASP A 359 12.20 18.84 -18.57
C ASP A 359 11.28 18.14 -19.56
N ALA A 360 11.78 17.87 -20.78
CA ALA A 360 11.04 17.11 -21.79
C ALA A 360 10.81 15.65 -21.36
N PHE A 361 11.79 15.01 -20.72
CA PHE A 361 11.59 13.65 -20.20
C PHE A 361 10.52 13.61 -19.09
N MET A 362 10.49 14.62 -18.21
CA MET A 362 9.45 14.76 -17.19
C MET A 362 8.06 15.02 -17.80
N GLU A 363 7.98 15.78 -18.89
CA GLU A 363 6.74 15.97 -19.65
C GLU A 363 6.24 14.64 -20.26
N MET A 364 7.14 13.85 -20.85
CA MET A 364 6.81 12.50 -21.33
C MET A 364 6.25 11.58 -20.23
N LEU A 365 6.78 11.67 -19.01
CA LEU A 365 6.26 10.91 -17.87
C LEU A 365 4.86 11.36 -17.45
N ASN A 366 4.56 12.66 -17.52
CA ASN A 366 3.24 13.20 -17.19
C ASN A 366 2.18 12.78 -18.23
N ASP A 367 2.57 12.74 -19.50
CA ASP A 367 1.74 12.34 -20.64
C ASP A 367 1.69 10.81 -20.85
N ALA A 368 2.33 10.04 -19.97
CA ALA A 368 2.35 8.59 -20.04
C ALA A 368 0.93 7.99 -20.13
N MET A 369 0.80 6.97 -20.96
CA MET A 369 -0.47 6.34 -21.30
C MET A 369 -1.15 5.76 -20.04
N PRO A 370 -2.39 6.14 -19.71
CA PRO A 370 -3.09 5.56 -18.56
C PRO A 370 -3.27 4.04 -18.68
N LEU A 371 -3.27 3.34 -17.53
CA LEU A 371 -3.47 1.88 -17.48
C LEU A 371 -4.71 1.42 -18.25
N SER A 372 -5.85 2.10 -18.09
CA SER A 372 -7.10 1.74 -18.78
C SER A 372 -6.96 1.77 -20.30
N ARG A 373 -6.28 2.79 -20.84
CA ARG A 373 -6.02 2.91 -22.28
C ARG A 373 -5.11 1.79 -22.75
N PHE A 374 -4.00 1.54 -22.06
CA PHE A 374 -3.08 0.46 -22.41
C PHE A 374 -3.77 -0.93 -22.35
N PHE A 375 -4.59 -1.16 -21.32
CA PHE A 375 -5.37 -2.38 -21.13
C PHE A 375 -6.23 -2.71 -22.36
N PHE A 376 -7.07 -1.77 -22.79
CA PHE A 376 -7.97 -1.99 -23.92
C PHE A 376 -7.25 -1.95 -25.26
N GLU A 377 -6.26 -1.07 -25.47
CA GLU A 377 -5.46 -1.09 -26.71
C GLU A 377 -4.79 -2.44 -26.94
N ASN A 378 -4.35 -3.13 -25.88
CA ASN A 378 -3.73 -4.45 -26.02
C ASN A 378 -4.77 -5.54 -26.32
N LEU A 379 -5.89 -5.58 -25.58
CA LEU A 379 -6.93 -6.58 -25.80
C LEU A 379 -7.63 -6.45 -27.17
N LEU A 380 -7.80 -5.22 -27.67
CA LEU A 380 -8.45 -4.97 -28.96
C LEU A 380 -7.58 -5.39 -30.15
N LYS A 381 -6.25 -5.51 -29.98
CA LYS A 381 -5.36 -6.07 -31.01
C LYS A 381 -5.64 -7.56 -31.27
N THR A 382 -6.10 -8.29 -30.25
CA THR A 382 -6.36 -9.73 -30.33
C THR A 382 -7.85 -10.08 -30.43
N HIS A 383 -8.75 -9.14 -30.12
CA HIS A 383 -10.19 -9.36 -30.09
C HIS A 383 -10.94 -8.32 -30.94
N ASN A 384 -11.39 -8.74 -32.13
CA ASN A 384 -12.13 -7.88 -33.05
C ASN A 384 -13.58 -7.66 -32.59
N VAL A 385 -13.89 -6.49 -32.04
CA VAL A 385 -15.24 -6.13 -31.56
C VAL A 385 -16.28 -5.88 -32.66
N GLY A 386 -15.90 -6.01 -33.94
CA GLY A 386 -16.82 -5.91 -35.07
C GLY A 386 -17.84 -7.05 -35.16
N THR A 387 -17.62 -8.17 -34.47
CA THR A 387 -18.55 -9.32 -34.43
C THR A 387 -19.03 -9.63 -33.01
N PRO A 388 -20.22 -10.25 -32.84
CA PRO A 388 -20.68 -10.74 -31.55
C PRO A 388 -19.66 -11.67 -30.86
N GLU A 389 -19.04 -12.57 -31.61
CA GLU A 389 -18.04 -13.53 -31.10
C GLU A 389 -16.81 -12.80 -30.56
N GLY A 390 -16.33 -11.77 -31.25
CA GLY A 390 -15.17 -11.00 -30.80
C GLY A 390 -15.47 -10.12 -29.59
N LYS A 391 -16.70 -9.60 -29.46
CA LYS A 391 -17.17 -8.93 -28.23
C LYS A 391 -17.21 -9.88 -27.04
N ILE A 392 -17.71 -11.12 -27.24
CA ILE A 392 -17.71 -12.17 -26.22
C ILE A 392 -16.27 -12.54 -25.83
N ALA A 393 -15.37 -12.67 -26.82
CA ALA A 393 -13.96 -12.96 -26.58
C ALA A 393 -13.27 -11.86 -25.77
N LEU A 394 -13.49 -10.58 -26.12
CA LEU A 394 -12.98 -9.44 -25.36
C LEU A 394 -13.48 -9.47 -23.91
N LYS A 395 -14.78 -9.68 -23.69
CA LYS A 395 -15.37 -9.76 -22.35
C LYS A 395 -14.78 -10.91 -21.55
N LYS A 396 -14.62 -12.09 -22.17
CA LYS A 396 -14.02 -13.27 -21.53
C LYS A 396 -12.56 -13.03 -21.13
N ALA A 397 -11.81 -12.26 -21.91
CA ALA A 397 -10.42 -11.91 -21.60
C ALA A 397 -10.31 -10.80 -20.54
N ALA A 398 -11.15 -9.77 -20.62
CA ALA A 398 -11.10 -8.62 -19.73
C ALA A 398 -11.66 -8.89 -18.33
N MET A 399 -12.77 -9.63 -18.22
CA MET A 399 -13.52 -9.74 -16.95
C MET A 399 -12.68 -10.28 -15.79
N PRO A 400 -11.88 -11.37 -15.93
CA PRO A 400 -11.06 -11.86 -14.82
C PRO A 400 -10.01 -10.86 -14.34
N LEU A 401 -9.48 -10.05 -15.26
CA LEU A 401 -8.50 -8.99 -14.95
C LEU A 401 -9.19 -7.79 -14.26
N ILE A 402 -10.36 -7.40 -14.73
CA ILE A 402 -11.14 -6.32 -14.08
C ILE A 402 -11.60 -6.76 -12.69
N GLU A 403 -12.03 -8.01 -12.53
CA GLU A 403 -12.49 -8.55 -11.24
C GLU A 403 -11.38 -8.64 -10.19
N SER A 404 -10.13 -8.83 -10.61
CA SER A 404 -8.98 -8.83 -9.70
C SER A 404 -8.60 -7.45 -9.20
N THR A 405 -9.14 -6.38 -9.79
CA THR A 405 -8.86 -4.99 -9.38
C THR A 405 -9.36 -4.72 -7.97
N LEU A 406 -8.49 -4.20 -7.10
CA LEU A 406 -8.80 -3.97 -5.68
C LEU A 406 -9.70 -2.74 -5.44
N GLY A 407 -9.51 -1.66 -6.19
CA GLY A 407 -10.29 -0.42 -6.09
C GLY A 407 -11.65 -0.52 -6.79
N ASP A 408 -12.72 -0.15 -6.10
CA ASP A 408 -14.09 -0.26 -6.61
C ASP A 408 -14.35 0.77 -7.70
N ASP A 409 -13.85 2.01 -7.56
CA ASP A 409 -14.02 3.05 -8.57
C ASP A 409 -13.21 2.72 -9.83
N GLN A 410 -11.98 2.22 -9.66
CA GLN A 410 -11.15 1.75 -10.78
C GLN A 410 -11.80 0.58 -11.52
N LYS A 411 -12.33 -0.40 -10.78
CA LYS A 411 -13.06 -1.53 -11.36
C LYS A 411 -14.28 -1.05 -12.14
N GLN A 412 -15.06 -0.13 -11.58
CA GLN A 412 -16.23 0.42 -12.24
C GLN A 412 -15.87 1.17 -13.53
N MET A 413 -14.78 1.95 -13.51
CA MET A 413 -14.27 2.65 -14.68
C MET A 413 -13.86 1.69 -15.81
N LEU A 414 -13.17 0.59 -15.47
CA LEU A 414 -12.81 -0.44 -16.44
C LEU A 414 -14.04 -1.19 -16.99
N LEU A 415 -15.03 -1.49 -16.14
CA LEU A 415 -16.30 -2.10 -16.58
C LEU A 415 -17.08 -1.20 -17.54
N GLU A 416 -17.10 0.10 -17.25
CA GLU A 416 -17.74 1.10 -18.12
C GLU A 416 -17.08 1.14 -19.50
N GLU A 417 -15.74 1.18 -19.53
CA GLU A 417 -14.99 1.22 -20.78
C GLU A 417 -15.13 -0.09 -21.58
N LEU A 418 -15.17 -1.24 -20.91
CA LEU A 418 -15.50 -2.53 -21.53
C LEU A 418 -16.88 -2.49 -22.18
N ALA A 419 -17.88 -1.92 -21.50
CA ALA A 419 -19.24 -1.78 -22.03
C ALA A 419 -19.31 -0.89 -23.27
N LYS A 420 -18.48 0.17 -23.35
CA LYS A 420 -18.34 0.99 -24.57
C LYS A 420 -17.81 0.16 -25.73
N HIS A 421 -16.73 -0.60 -25.52
CA HIS A 421 -16.14 -1.44 -26.56
C HIS A 421 -17.04 -2.59 -27.03
N THR A 422 -17.90 -3.12 -26.16
CA THR A 422 -18.87 -4.17 -26.54
C THR A 422 -20.17 -3.62 -27.11
N GLY A 423 -20.42 -2.30 -27.03
CA GLY A 423 -21.69 -1.68 -27.40
C GLY A 423 -22.82 -1.98 -26.41
N GLU A 424 -22.48 -2.33 -25.17
CA GLU A 424 -23.43 -2.58 -24.07
C GLU A 424 -23.55 -1.36 -23.13
N PHE A 425 -22.98 -0.20 -23.49
CA PHE A 425 -22.90 0.97 -22.60
C PHE A 425 -24.25 1.43 -22.07
N ASP A 426 -25.29 1.52 -22.90
CA ASP A 426 -26.63 1.95 -22.45
C ASP A 426 -27.23 0.94 -21.47
N ARG A 427 -27.03 -0.36 -21.70
CA ARG A 427 -27.47 -1.42 -20.80
C ARG A 427 -26.69 -1.38 -19.48
N PHE A 428 -25.38 -1.15 -19.55
CA PHE A 428 -24.53 -0.98 -18.38
C PHE A 428 -24.97 0.22 -17.54
N LYS A 429 -25.19 1.37 -18.18
CA LYS A 429 -25.66 2.60 -17.54
C LYS A 429 -27.05 2.40 -16.95
N LEU A 430 -27.99 1.79 -17.67
CA LEU A 430 -29.31 1.46 -17.15
C LEU A 430 -29.22 0.53 -15.94
N GLN A 431 -28.36 -0.48 -15.98
CA GLN A 431 -28.18 -1.40 -14.85
C GLN A 431 -27.54 -0.69 -13.66
N GLN A 432 -26.57 0.19 -13.89
CA GLN A 432 -25.98 1.04 -12.86
C GLN A 432 -27.00 2.03 -12.29
N ASP A 433 -27.82 2.65 -13.12
CA ASP A 433 -28.88 3.58 -12.73
C ASP A 433 -29.99 2.85 -11.98
N ILE A 434 -30.32 1.61 -12.34
CA ILE A 434 -31.23 0.75 -11.58
C ILE A 434 -30.61 0.41 -10.23
N THR A 435 -29.33 0.03 -10.17
CA THR A 435 -28.64 -0.25 -8.91
C THR A 435 -28.57 1.01 -8.03
N LYS A 436 -28.24 2.17 -8.61
CA LYS A 436 -28.23 3.47 -7.92
C LYS A 436 -29.62 3.93 -7.53
N ALA A 437 -30.65 3.70 -8.35
CA ALA A 437 -32.05 4.03 -8.04
C ALA A 437 -32.61 3.09 -6.98
N ASN A 438 -32.21 1.83 -6.96
CA ASN A 438 -32.53 0.90 -5.88
C ASN A 438 -31.78 1.22 -4.58
N GLN A 439 -30.62 1.87 -4.68
CA GLN A 439 -29.88 2.43 -3.53
C GLN A 439 -30.40 3.84 -3.13
N GLY A 440 -30.93 4.62 -4.08
CA GLY A 440 -31.34 6.03 -3.96
C GLY A 440 -32.84 6.26 -3.78
N SER A 441 -33.68 5.23 -3.97
CA SER A 441 -35.12 5.25 -3.71
C SER A 441 -35.49 5.33 -2.22
N LYS A 442 -34.50 5.53 -1.34
CA LYS A 442 -34.68 5.97 0.06
C LYS A 442 -34.65 7.49 0.24
N GLN A 443 -34.80 8.30 -0.82
CA GLN A 443 -35.05 9.74 -0.69
C GLN A 443 -36.49 10.09 -1.05
N ALA A 444 -37.38 9.93 -0.06
CA ALA A 444 -38.69 10.56 -0.08
C ALA A 444 -38.56 12.05 0.28
N TYR A 445 -38.98 12.91 -0.66
CA TYR A 445 -39.61 14.21 -0.49
C TYR A 445 -39.29 15.00 0.80
N SER A 446 -38.44 16.04 0.69
CA SER A 446 -38.39 17.10 1.72
C SER A 446 -39.25 18.28 1.29
N PRO A 447 -40.25 18.70 2.08
CA PRO A 447 -40.86 20.00 1.92
C PRO A 447 -39.89 21.05 2.45
N ASN A 448 -39.84 22.15 1.72
CA ASN A 448 -39.13 23.39 1.98
C ASN A 448 -39.08 23.78 3.48
N ARG A 449 -37.87 24.04 4.03
CA ARG A 449 -37.69 25.03 5.11
C ARG A 449 -36.23 25.37 5.35
N ASN A 450 -35.92 26.63 5.05
CA ASN A 450 -35.00 27.45 5.82
C ASN A 450 -35.15 27.15 7.32
N GLN A 451 -34.15 26.53 7.94
CA GLN A 451 -33.78 26.73 9.33
C GLN A 451 -32.40 26.11 9.56
N VAL A 452 -31.45 26.96 9.91
CA VAL A 452 -30.13 26.61 10.42
C VAL A 452 -30.31 25.76 11.68
N ASN A 453 -29.91 24.49 11.65
CA ASN A 453 -29.63 23.70 12.86
C ASN A 453 -28.58 22.63 12.52
N LYS A 454 -27.51 22.58 13.33
CA LYS A 454 -26.36 21.67 13.22
C LYS A 454 -26.79 20.21 12.98
N PRO A 455 -26.03 19.42 12.20
CA PRO A 455 -26.45 18.06 11.84
C PRO A 455 -26.48 17.16 13.09
N LYS A 456 -27.67 16.73 13.51
CA LYS A 456 -27.83 15.63 14.46
C LYS A 456 -27.37 14.34 13.77
N LEU A 457 -26.51 13.56 14.41
CA LEU A 457 -26.12 12.23 13.95
C LEU A 457 -27.39 11.38 13.73
N SER A 458 -27.42 10.58 12.65
CA SER A 458 -28.49 9.60 12.45
C SER A 458 -28.44 8.51 13.53
N PRO A 459 -29.55 7.78 13.81
CA PRO A 459 -29.55 6.72 14.83
C PRO A 459 -28.44 5.69 14.63
N LEU A 460 -28.20 5.25 13.39
CA LEU A 460 -27.08 4.37 13.03
C LEU A 460 -25.73 4.96 13.42
N ARG A 461 -25.44 6.21 13.01
CA ARG A 461 -24.17 6.87 13.32
C ARG A 461 -24.00 7.12 14.81
N MET A 462 -25.10 7.38 15.53
CA MET A 462 -25.10 7.52 16.98
C MET A 462 -24.73 6.20 17.67
N LEU A 463 -25.31 5.07 17.25
CA LEU A 463 -24.97 3.75 17.77
C LEU A 463 -23.47 3.45 17.59
N ILE A 464 -22.96 3.61 16.37
CA ILE A 464 -21.53 3.41 16.08
C ILE A 464 -20.69 4.36 16.94
N ARG A 465 -21.04 5.66 16.98
CA ARG A 465 -20.29 6.66 17.73
C ARG A 465 -20.20 6.34 19.22
N LEU A 466 -21.30 5.91 19.83
CA LEU A 466 -21.36 5.55 21.25
C LEU A 466 -20.54 4.29 21.54
N LEU A 467 -20.60 3.27 20.67
CA LEU A 467 -19.75 2.07 20.80
C LEU A 467 -18.26 2.38 20.68
N LEU A 468 -17.89 3.36 19.85
CA LEU A 468 -16.50 3.80 19.70
C LEU A 468 -15.95 4.51 20.96
N ASP A 469 -16.81 5.16 21.73
CA ASP A 469 -16.42 5.77 23.03
C ASP A 469 -16.54 4.80 24.19
N LYS A 470 -17.57 3.94 24.19
CA LYS A 470 -17.93 3.05 25.28
C LYS A 470 -18.27 1.65 24.76
N PRO A 471 -17.26 0.81 24.48
CA PRO A 471 -17.47 -0.57 24.02
C PRO A 471 -18.35 -1.40 24.97
N GLU A 472 -18.36 -1.11 26.27
CA GLU A 472 -19.18 -1.80 27.27
C GLU A 472 -20.69 -1.73 27.02
N LEU A 473 -21.17 -0.73 26.26
CA LEU A 473 -22.59 -0.59 25.90
C LEU A 473 -23.11 -1.80 25.11
N ALA A 474 -22.25 -2.48 24.35
CA ALA A 474 -22.61 -3.67 23.58
C ALA A 474 -23.01 -4.86 24.48
N THR A 475 -22.51 -4.91 25.72
CA THR A 475 -22.83 -5.96 26.69
C THR A 475 -23.84 -5.52 27.74
N LEU A 476 -23.89 -4.22 28.06
CA LEU A 476 -24.84 -3.69 29.05
C LEU A 476 -26.29 -3.62 28.52
N CYS A 477 -26.46 -3.40 27.21
CA CYS A 477 -27.77 -3.27 26.58
C CYS A 477 -28.18 -4.57 25.88
N GLU A 478 -28.56 -5.61 26.64
CA GLU A 478 -28.89 -6.95 26.11
C GLU A 478 -30.06 -6.94 25.11
N ASP A 479 -30.97 -5.98 25.22
CA ASP A 479 -32.11 -5.82 24.30
C ASP A 479 -31.71 -5.30 22.90
N VAL A 480 -30.46 -4.83 22.73
CA VAL A 480 -29.95 -4.28 21.47
C VAL A 480 -29.41 -5.41 20.58
N GLN A 481 -30.33 -6.08 19.87
CA GLN A 481 -29.99 -7.18 18.97
C GLN A 481 -29.66 -6.70 17.55
N ILE A 482 -28.41 -6.31 17.31
CA ILE A 482 -27.95 -5.81 15.98
C ILE A 482 -28.12 -6.85 14.85
N ASP A 483 -28.09 -8.14 15.15
CA ASP A 483 -28.23 -9.21 14.16
C ASP A 483 -29.64 -9.30 13.55
N ILE A 484 -30.65 -8.66 14.15
CA ILE A 484 -32.00 -8.55 13.55
C ILE A 484 -31.98 -7.89 12.17
N PHE A 485 -30.96 -7.08 11.90
CA PHE A 485 -30.76 -6.42 10.62
C PHE A 485 -29.97 -7.26 9.61
N ALA A 486 -29.78 -8.57 9.84
CA ALA A 486 -29.16 -9.47 8.89
C ALA A 486 -29.90 -9.43 7.53
N GLY A 487 -29.16 -9.19 6.44
CA GLY A 487 -29.73 -9.02 5.10
C GLY A 487 -30.23 -7.61 4.75
N SER A 488 -30.09 -6.63 5.65
CA SER A 488 -30.29 -5.22 5.33
C SER A 488 -29.14 -4.68 4.47
N ASN A 489 -29.44 -4.17 3.27
CA ASN A 489 -28.46 -3.51 2.39
C ASN A 489 -28.29 -2.00 2.70
N ALA A 490 -28.67 -1.54 3.90
CA ALA A 490 -28.55 -0.13 4.25
C ALA A 490 -27.06 0.26 4.48
N ALA A 491 -26.63 1.37 3.86
CA ALA A 491 -25.26 1.84 3.94
C ALA A 491 -24.83 2.07 5.41
N GLY A 492 -23.72 1.43 5.80
CA GLY A 492 -23.15 1.51 7.15
C GLY A 492 -23.68 0.50 8.17
N MET A 493 -24.63 -0.38 7.80
CA MET A 493 -25.09 -1.46 8.68
C MET A 493 -24.02 -2.50 8.96
N ASP A 494 -23.20 -2.84 7.95
CA ASP A 494 -22.11 -3.81 8.13
C ASP A 494 -21.07 -3.27 9.11
N LEU A 495 -20.74 -1.97 9.01
CA LEU A 495 -19.88 -1.30 9.98
C LEU A 495 -20.44 -1.37 11.42
N LEU A 496 -21.72 -1.09 11.61
CA LEU A 496 -22.36 -1.20 12.94
C LEU A 496 -22.27 -2.64 13.47
N ARG A 497 -22.51 -3.64 12.62
CA ARG A 497 -22.44 -5.05 13.01
C ARG A 497 -21.02 -5.45 13.42
N ASP A 498 -20.02 -5.05 12.64
CA ASP A 498 -18.64 -5.40 12.91
C ASP A 498 -18.11 -4.71 14.18
N VAL A 499 -18.41 -3.41 14.35
CA VAL A 499 -18.08 -2.67 15.57
C VAL A 499 -18.79 -3.28 16.79
N HIS A 500 -20.09 -3.57 16.69
CA HIS A 500 -20.84 -4.19 17.79
C HIS A 500 -20.25 -5.55 18.19
N ARG A 501 -19.97 -6.43 17.22
CA ARG A 501 -19.39 -7.75 17.48
C ARG A 501 -18.02 -7.65 18.15
N TYR A 502 -17.21 -6.69 17.73
CA TYR A 502 -15.93 -6.42 18.38
C TYR A 502 -16.13 -5.96 19.84
N CYS A 503 -17.03 -5.01 20.08
CA CYS A 503 -17.32 -4.51 21.42
C CYS A 503 -17.91 -5.59 22.35
N VAL A 504 -18.78 -6.48 21.87
CA VAL A 504 -19.28 -7.63 22.65
C VAL A 504 -18.13 -8.55 23.10
N SER A 505 -17.14 -8.77 22.23
CA SER A 505 -15.98 -9.62 22.55
C SER A 505 -14.91 -8.90 23.37
N HIS A 506 -14.90 -7.57 23.38
CA HIS A 506 -13.90 -6.74 24.06
C HIS A 506 -14.57 -5.54 24.77
N PRO A 507 -15.43 -5.77 25.78
CA PRO A 507 -16.21 -4.70 26.42
C PRO A 507 -15.36 -3.69 27.20
N GLN A 508 -14.10 -4.03 27.50
CA GLN A 508 -13.14 -3.15 28.20
C GLN A 508 -12.14 -2.48 27.23
N ALA A 509 -12.33 -2.63 25.92
CA ALA A 509 -11.44 -2.01 24.94
C ALA A 509 -11.50 -0.48 25.05
N LYS A 510 -10.37 0.18 24.82
CA LYS A 510 -10.31 1.65 24.68
C LYS A 510 -10.49 2.03 23.21
N THR A 511 -10.93 3.27 22.98
CA THR A 511 -11.10 3.83 21.63
C THR A 511 -9.88 3.63 20.71
N ALA A 512 -8.66 3.83 21.20
CA ALA A 512 -7.44 3.65 20.40
C ALA A 512 -7.18 2.19 19.99
N GLN A 513 -7.53 1.21 20.84
CA GLN A 513 -7.43 -0.22 20.54
C GLN A 513 -8.46 -0.62 19.49
N LEU A 514 -9.69 -0.10 19.62
CA LEU A 514 -10.73 -0.30 18.62
C LEU A 514 -10.30 0.27 17.26
N VAL A 515 -9.82 1.52 17.21
CA VAL A 515 -9.33 2.12 15.96
C VAL A 515 -8.21 1.27 15.33
N GLU A 516 -7.30 0.73 16.15
CA GLU A 516 -6.24 -0.15 15.66
C GLU A 516 -6.80 -1.43 15.02
N ASN A 517 -7.75 -2.08 15.69
CA ASN A 517 -8.36 -3.30 15.18
C ASN A 517 -9.13 -3.07 13.87
N PHE A 518 -9.64 -1.86 13.64
CA PHE A 518 -10.36 -1.47 12.43
C PHE A 518 -9.49 -0.71 11.42
N ARG A 519 -8.16 -0.69 11.58
CA ARG A 519 -7.23 0.04 10.70
C ARG A 519 -7.41 -0.31 9.22
N ASP A 520 -7.43 -1.60 8.91
CA ASP A 520 -7.54 -2.12 7.54
C ASP A 520 -9.01 -2.34 7.11
N HIS A 521 -9.97 -1.86 7.92
CA HIS A 521 -11.39 -2.00 7.61
C HIS A 521 -11.78 -1.09 6.42
N PRO A 522 -12.65 -1.53 5.49
CA PRO A 522 -13.11 -0.70 4.35
C PRO A 522 -13.76 0.65 4.73
N HIS A 523 -14.09 0.83 6.01
CA HIS A 523 -14.73 2.03 6.55
C HIS A 523 -13.91 2.74 7.64
N SER A 524 -12.60 2.48 7.72
CA SER A 524 -11.69 3.11 8.69
C SER A 524 -11.75 4.65 8.66
N SER A 525 -11.82 5.24 7.46
CA SER A 525 -11.96 6.69 7.28
C SER A 525 -13.29 7.24 7.84
N THR A 526 -14.37 6.46 7.81
CA THR A 526 -15.67 6.84 8.38
C THR A 526 -15.63 6.78 9.90
N ILE A 527 -14.99 5.75 10.48
CA ILE A 527 -14.75 5.65 11.93
C ILE A 527 -13.97 6.89 12.42
N ALA A 528 -12.89 7.24 11.73
CA ALA A 528 -12.05 8.39 12.07
C ALA A 528 -12.83 9.71 12.05
N LYS A 529 -13.68 9.93 11.03
CA LYS A 529 -14.55 11.11 10.94
C LYS A 529 -15.56 11.16 12.08
N LEU A 530 -16.18 10.03 12.44
CA LEU A 530 -17.15 9.96 13.53
C LEU A 530 -16.49 10.28 14.89
N LEU A 531 -15.27 9.80 15.13
CA LEU A 531 -14.55 10.05 16.39
C LEU A 531 -14.29 11.54 16.66
N LEU A 532 -14.16 12.37 15.63
CA LEU A 532 -13.95 13.81 15.79
C LEU A 532 -15.26 14.60 15.86
N GLN A 533 -16.40 13.98 15.54
CA GLN A 533 -17.70 14.61 15.71
C GLN A 533 -18.11 14.57 17.17
N GLU A 534 -18.29 15.75 17.76
CA GLU A 534 -18.87 15.88 19.09
C GLU A 534 -20.35 15.46 19.06
N HIS A 535 -20.73 14.57 19.96
CA HIS A 535 -22.11 14.37 20.36
C HIS A 535 -22.31 15.00 21.74
N LEU A 536 -23.42 15.68 21.94
CA LEU A 536 -23.78 16.30 23.22
C LEU A 536 -24.38 15.30 24.23
N VAL A 537 -24.10 14.00 24.06
CA VAL A 537 -24.58 12.95 24.96
C VAL A 537 -23.64 12.90 26.15
N LYS A 538 -24.18 13.16 27.34
CA LYS A 538 -23.42 13.01 28.58
C LYS A 538 -23.23 11.53 28.90
N ASP A 539 -22.20 11.24 29.69
CA ASP A 539 -21.87 9.86 30.05
C ASP A 539 -23.01 9.11 30.75
N GLU A 540 -23.76 9.80 31.60
CA GLU A 540 -24.94 9.31 32.32
C GLU A 540 -26.12 8.95 31.40
N ASP A 541 -26.18 9.53 30.20
CA ASP A 541 -27.25 9.33 29.22
C ASP A 541 -26.89 8.29 28.15
N ALA A 542 -25.66 7.78 28.13
CA ALA A 542 -25.13 6.98 27.02
C ALA A 542 -25.95 5.70 26.78
N GLU A 543 -26.31 4.97 27.83
CA GLU A 543 -27.11 3.74 27.75
C GLU A 543 -28.52 4.00 27.21
N ARG A 544 -29.20 5.02 27.74
CA ARG A 544 -30.52 5.44 27.28
C ARG A 544 -30.50 5.85 25.82
N VAL A 545 -29.53 6.67 25.42
CA VAL A 545 -29.43 7.14 24.02
C VAL A 545 -29.05 6.01 23.07
N TYR A 546 -28.26 5.04 23.52
CA TYR A 546 -27.93 3.85 22.76
C TYR A 546 -29.19 3.00 22.48
N ASN A 547 -29.97 2.67 23.53
CA ASN A 547 -31.24 1.95 23.40
C ASN A 547 -32.25 2.71 22.52
N ASP A 548 -32.44 4.01 22.76
CA ASP A 548 -33.34 4.86 21.96
C ASP A 548 -32.92 4.89 20.47
N SER A 549 -31.61 4.90 20.20
CA SER A 549 -31.10 4.92 18.83
C SER A 549 -31.30 3.56 18.14
N PHE A 550 -31.20 2.46 18.88
CA PHE A 550 -31.51 1.13 18.36
C PHE A 550 -33.01 0.98 18.08
N ALA A 551 -33.89 1.37 19.01
CA ALA A 551 -35.33 1.31 18.82
C ALA A 551 -35.76 2.07 17.55
N ARG A 552 -35.26 3.31 17.37
CA ARG A 552 -35.54 4.10 16.14
C ARG A 552 -35.00 3.45 14.87
N LEU A 553 -33.85 2.76 14.95
CA LEU A 553 -33.30 2.04 13.80
C LEU A 553 -34.14 0.80 13.49
N LEU A 554 -34.64 0.11 14.52
CA LEU A 554 -35.50 -1.06 14.42
C LEU A 554 -36.86 -0.71 13.80
N ASP A 555 -37.50 0.37 14.27
CA ASP A 555 -38.75 0.86 13.71
C ASP A 555 -38.61 1.17 12.21
N GLY A 556 -37.52 1.86 11.84
CA GLY A 556 -37.22 2.16 10.44
C GLY A 556 -36.97 0.90 9.59
N HIS A 557 -36.44 -0.17 10.18
CA HIS A 557 -36.23 -1.44 9.50
C HIS A 557 -37.55 -2.18 9.27
N PHE A 558 -38.42 -2.26 10.29
CA PHE A 558 -39.75 -2.85 10.15
C PHE A 558 -40.58 -2.12 9.09
N ASP A 559 -40.56 -0.78 9.10
CA ASP A 559 -41.27 0.02 8.11
C ASP A 559 -40.81 -0.28 6.68
N SER A 560 -39.49 -0.34 6.46
CA SER A 560 -38.91 -0.68 5.15
C SER A 560 -39.28 -2.10 4.70
N ARG A 561 -39.34 -3.08 5.62
CA ARG A 561 -39.68 -4.47 5.30
C ARG A 561 -41.17 -4.63 5.01
N ILE A 562 -42.04 -3.97 5.77
CA ILE A 562 -43.48 -3.90 5.53
C ILE A 562 -43.74 -3.30 4.13
N GLU A 563 -43.10 -2.17 3.80
CA GLU A 563 -43.26 -1.52 2.49
C GLU A 563 -42.78 -2.41 1.33
N THR A 564 -41.69 -3.16 1.53
CA THR A 564 -41.17 -4.12 0.55
C THR A 564 -42.17 -5.24 0.28
N LEU A 565 -42.74 -5.84 1.34
CA LEU A 565 -43.74 -6.91 1.23
C LEU A 565 -45.04 -6.40 0.59
N ILE A 566 -45.50 -5.20 0.95
CA ILE A 566 -46.67 -4.55 0.33
C ILE A 566 -46.42 -4.25 -1.15
N SER A 567 -45.23 -3.75 -1.51
CA SER A 567 -44.90 -3.45 -2.91
C SER A 567 -44.83 -4.73 -3.75
N ARG A 568 -44.25 -5.80 -3.19
CA ARG A 568 -44.20 -7.12 -3.84
C ARG A 568 -45.59 -7.71 -4.03
N SER A 569 -46.50 -7.56 -3.05
CA SER A 569 -47.88 -8.05 -3.15
C SER A 569 -48.69 -7.38 -4.26
N ARG A 570 -48.28 -6.19 -4.72
CA ARG A 570 -48.91 -5.48 -5.85
C ARG A 570 -48.49 -6.05 -7.22
N VAL A 571 -47.35 -6.73 -7.29
CA VAL A 571 -46.78 -7.27 -8.55
C VAL A 571 -47.01 -8.77 -8.66
N GLN A 572 -46.97 -9.50 -7.54
CA GLN A 572 -47.15 -10.95 -7.49
C GLN A 572 -47.74 -11.40 -6.14
N PRO A 573 -48.48 -12.52 -6.07
CA PRO A 573 -49.02 -13.02 -4.80
C PRO A 573 -47.90 -13.36 -3.80
N LEU A 574 -48.01 -12.85 -2.57
CA LEU A 574 -47.10 -13.23 -1.49
C LEU A 574 -47.25 -14.71 -1.15
N THR A 575 -46.13 -15.36 -0.87
CA THR A 575 -46.08 -16.71 -0.33
C THR A 575 -46.73 -16.78 1.05
N GLN A 576 -47.09 -17.98 1.52
CA GLN A 576 -47.70 -18.14 2.84
C GLN A 576 -46.78 -17.65 3.97
N ALA A 577 -45.47 -17.87 3.84
CA ALA A 577 -44.45 -17.39 4.76
C ALA A 577 -44.38 -15.85 4.78
N GLU A 578 -44.34 -15.20 3.61
CA GLU A 578 -44.32 -13.73 3.51
C GLU A 578 -45.60 -13.08 4.07
N LYS A 579 -46.77 -13.73 3.93
CA LYS A 579 -48.03 -13.27 4.55
C LYS A 579 -48.00 -13.36 6.07
N GLN A 580 -47.42 -14.43 6.61
CA GLN A 580 -47.24 -14.58 8.06
C GLN A 580 -46.24 -13.55 8.59
N GLU A 581 -45.13 -13.35 7.87
CA GLU A 581 -44.12 -12.32 8.18
C GLU A 581 -44.74 -10.91 8.22
N LEU A 582 -45.51 -10.53 7.19
CA LEU A 582 -46.18 -9.23 7.13
C LEU A 582 -47.14 -9.01 8.32
N ASN A 583 -47.94 -10.03 8.68
CA ASN A 583 -48.85 -9.95 9.82
C ASN A 583 -48.11 -9.81 11.16
N LEU A 584 -46.98 -10.49 11.32
CA LEU A 584 -46.14 -10.39 12.51
C LEU A 584 -45.51 -8.99 12.62
N LEU A 585 -44.92 -8.48 11.55
CA LEU A 585 -44.33 -7.13 11.50
C LEU A 585 -45.37 -6.03 11.78
N MET A 586 -46.58 -6.16 11.24
CA MET A 586 -47.68 -5.22 11.50
C MET A 586 -48.18 -5.26 12.94
N ARG A 587 -48.12 -6.43 13.62
CA ARG A 587 -48.48 -6.55 15.04
C ARG A 587 -47.41 -5.99 15.97
N GLU A 588 -46.14 -6.24 15.70
CA GLU A 588 -45.04 -5.68 16.51
C GLU A 588 -45.00 -4.15 16.38
N ARG A 589 -45.27 -3.60 15.20
CA ARG A 589 -45.43 -2.14 14.99
C ARG A 589 -46.60 -1.52 15.78
N GLN A 590 -47.61 -2.30 16.19
CA GLN A 590 -48.70 -1.81 17.03
C GLN A 590 -48.37 -1.83 18.53
N LYS A 591 -47.25 -2.47 18.92
CA LYS A 591 -46.80 -2.59 20.31
C LYS A 591 -45.69 -1.60 20.67
N SER A 592 -44.81 -1.26 19.71
CA SER A 592 -43.88 -0.11 19.78
C SER A 592 -44.64 1.20 19.66
#